data_AF-A0A7D8UDR0-F1
#
_entry.id   AF-A0A7D8UDR0-F1
#
_cell.length_a   1.000
_cell.length_b   1.000
_cell.length_c   1.000
_cell.angle_alpha   90.00
_cell.angle_beta   90.00
_cell.angle_gamma   90.00
#
_symmetry.space_group_name_H-M   'P 1'
#
loop_
_entity.id
_entity.type
_entity.pdbx_description
1 polymer ?
#
loop_
_entity_poly.entity_id
_entity_poly.type
_entity_poly.pdbx_seq_one_letter_code
_entity_poly.pdbx_strand_id
1 'polypeptide(L)'
;MWSWFQNVGRRWADWCGDHEMENAIRRHLSSEGYYGGTAKLRGVKLAAVQRPGWLQIFRFDATARVAIEDEDEQSDGRRPADRVSTRRSARPESLASPHRSGAAVYHDLYGLVREDQRSGRVDVRVFRSGDERRELFGRWGEGLLQLRGGQALSANRSG
;
A
#
# COMPACT_ATOMS: atom_id res chain seq x y z
N MET A 1 16.71 -29.61 5.37
CA MET A 1 15.29 -29.90 5.07
C MET A 1 14.27 -29.08 5.89
N TRP A 2 14.70 -28.23 6.84
CA TRP A 2 13.80 -27.44 7.72
C TRP A 2 13.32 -26.09 7.10
N SER A 3 13.94 -25.62 6.03
CA SER A 3 13.65 -24.30 5.42
C SER A 3 12.31 -24.25 4.65
N TRP A 4 11.84 -25.37 4.10
CA TRP A 4 10.58 -25.40 3.35
C TRP A 4 9.35 -25.14 4.23
N PHE A 5 9.29 -25.74 5.43
CA PHE A 5 8.19 -25.51 6.40
C PHE A 5 8.15 -24.08 6.95
N GLN A 6 9.30 -23.42 7.09
CA GLN A 6 9.36 -22.01 7.50
C GLN A 6 8.81 -21.07 6.41
N ASN A 7 9.04 -21.40 5.14
CA ASN A 7 8.50 -20.62 4.02
C ASN A 7 6.98 -20.80 3.84
N VAL A 8 6.44 -21.98 4.15
CA VAL A 8 4.98 -22.21 4.17
C VAL A 8 4.31 -21.44 5.30
N GLY A 9 4.91 -21.44 6.50
CA GLY A 9 4.43 -20.66 7.64
C GLY A 9 4.47 -19.15 7.39
N ARG A 10 5.49 -18.64 6.69
CA ARG A 10 5.55 -17.23 6.25
C ARG A 10 4.47 -16.90 5.22
N ARG A 11 4.30 -17.74 4.18
CA ARG A 11 3.22 -17.55 3.18
C ARG A 11 1.83 -17.56 3.82
N TRP A 12 1.59 -18.39 4.82
CA TRP A 12 0.33 -18.39 5.58
C TRP A 12 0.17 -17.16 6.50
N ALA A 13 1.25 -16.63 7.06
CA ALA A 13 1.22 -15.40 7.85
C ALA A 13 1.05 -14.12 7.00
N ASP A 14 1.44 -14.19 5.72
CA ASP A 14 1.37 -13.10 4.74
C ASP A 14 0.08 -13.15 3.88
N TRP A 15 -0.70 -14.22 3.97
CA TRP A 15 -1.91 -14.39 3.15
C TRP A 15 -3.12 -13.69 3.78
N CYS A 16 -3.63 -12.66 3.09
CA CYS A 16 -4.87 -11.93 3.43
C CYS A 16 -6.17 -12.73 3.18
N GLY A 17 -6.10 -13.89 2.50
CA GLY A 17 -7.27 -14.70 2.07
C GLY A 17 -8.17 -14.05 1.01
N ASP A 18 -8.30 -12.73 1.05
CA ASP A 18 -9.27 -11.94 0.31
C ASP A 18 -8.58 -10.99 -0.68
N HIS A 19 -8.85 -11.23 -1.96
CA HIS A 19 -8.31 -10.44 -3.07
C HIS A 19 -8.92 -9.04 -3.14
N GLU A 20 -10.17 -8.85 -2.69
CA GLU A 20 -10.83 -7.55 -2.71
C GLU A 20 -10.21 -6.61 -1.68
N MET A 21 -9.94 -7.12 -0.48
CA MET A 21 -9.23 -6.38 0.58
C MET A 21 -7.81 -6.01 0.16
N GLU A 22 -7.06 -6.94 -0.43
CA GLU A 22 -5.73 -6.66 -0.96
C GLU A 22 -5.78 -5.55 -2.02
N ASN A 23 -6.75 -5.63 -2.94
CA ASN A 23 -6.94 -4.59 -3.96
C ASN A 23 -7.39 -3.26 -3.35
N ALA A 24 -8.17 -3.25 -2.28
CA ALA A 24 -8.52 -2.02 -1.55
C ALA A 24 -7.28 -1.38 -0.91
N ILE A 25 -6.42 -2.18 -0.26
CA ILE A 25 -5.16 -1.70 0.32
C ILE A 25 -4.25 -1.13 -0.76
N ARG A 26 -4.05 -1.85 -1.87
CA ARG A 26 -3.19 -1.40 -2.98
C ARG A 26 -3.71 -0.11 -3.61
N ARG A 27 -5.04 -0.01 -3.84
CA ARG A 27 -5.66 1.24 -4.34
C ARG A 27 -5.45 2.40 -3.38
N HIS A 28 -5.59 2.17 -2.07
CA HIS A 28 -5.37 3.20 -1.07
C HIS A 28 -3.90 3.64 -1.00
N LEU A 29 -2.94 2.70 -1.10
CA LEU A 29 -1.52 3.04 -1.19
C LEU A 29 -1.23 3.90 -2.43
N SER A 30 -1.89 3.62 -3.56
CA SER A 30 -1.79 4.48 -4.75
C SER A 30 -2.33 5.90 -4.52
N SER A 31 -3.45 6.05 -3.82
CA SER A 31 -3.98 7.39 -3.50
C SER A 31 -3.11 8.17 -2.51
N GLU A 32 -2.31 7.50 -1.71
CA GLU A 32 -1.40 8.10 -0.71
C GLU A 32 0.01 8.40 -1.29
N GLY A 33 0.19 8.30 -2.61
CA GLY A 33 1.46 8.63 -3.27
C GLY A 33 2.49 7.48 -3.27
N TYR A 34 2.05 6.23 -3.19
CA TYR A 34 2.92 5.05 -3.35
C TYR A 34 2.58 4.27 -4.62
N TYR A 35 3.53 3.48 -5.12
CA TYR A 35 3.22 2.50 -6.17
C TYR A 35 2.53 1.26 -5.58
N GLY A 36 1.23 1.37 -5.31
CA GLY A 36 0.40 0.31 -4.70
C GLY A 36 0.45 -1.03 -5.44
N GLY A 37 0.59 -1.01 -6.78
CA GLY A 37 0.73 -2.24 -7.60
C GLY A 37 1.97 -3.08 -7.28
N THR A 38 3.03 -2.46 -6.74
CA THR A 38 4.29 -3.14 -6.39
C THR A 38 4.53 -3.27 -4.88
N ALA A 39 3.57 -2.80 -4.07
CA ALA A 39 3.68 -2.87 -2.62
C ALA A 39 3.68 -4.33 -2.14
N LYS A 40 4.55 -4.61 -1.17
CA LYS A 40 4.61 -5.93 -0.51
C LYS A 40 3.83 -5.85 0.78
N LEU A 41 2.67 -6.50 0.82
CA LEU A 41 1.86 -6.63 2.03
C LEU A 41 2.34 -7.82 2.86
N ARG A 42 2.32 -7.67 4.19
CA ARG A 42 2.75 -8.68 5.15
C ARG A 42 1.86 -8.64 6.38
N GLY A 43 1.79 -9.78 7.07
CA GLY A 43 1.17 -9.85 8.39
C GLY A 43 -0.30 -9.42 8.43
N VAL A 44 -1.03 -9.59 7.32
CA VAL A 44 -2.45 -9.23 7.25
C VAL A 44 -3.25 -10.14 8.16
N LYS A 45 -3.78 -9.60 9.26
CA LYS A 45 -4.39 -10.41 10.34
C LYS A 45 -5.62 -9.73 10.91
N LEU A 46 -6.67 -10.51 11.14
CA LEU A 46 -7.84 -10.08 11.89
C LEU A 46 -7.42 -9.74 13.33
N ALA A 47 -7.66 -8.49 13.72
CA ALA A 47 -7.25 -7.90 14.97
C ALA A 47 -8.43 -7.71 15.93
N ALA A 48 -9.60 -7.36 15.42
CA ALA A 48 -10.83 -7.24 16.21
C ALA A 48 -12.08 -7.53 15.37
N VAL A 49 -13.16 -7.96 16.02
CA VAL A 49 -14.44 -8.28 15.36
C VAL A 49 -15.64 -7.99 16.26
N GLN A 50 -16.73 -7.49 15.68
CA GLN A 50 -18.04 -7.41 16.31
C GLN A 50 -18.83 -8.70 16.05
N ARG A 51 -19.55 -9.25 17.03
CA ARG A 51 -20.46 -10.38 16.79
C ARG A 51 -21.84 -9.89 16.33
N PRO A 52 -22.47 -10.54 15.33
CA PRO A 52 -21.99 -11.68 14.53
C PRO A 52 -21.17 -11.24 13.29
N GLY A 53 -19.84 -11.19 13.39
CA GLY A 53 -18.88 -11.08 12.27
C GLY A 53 -18.90 -9.83 11.38
N TRP A 54 -19.88 -8.95 11.49
CA TRP A 54 -20.16 -7.92 10.48
C TRP A 54 -19.17 -6.77 10.41
N LEU A 55 -18.58 -6.41 11.55
CA LEU A 55 -17.55 -5.38 11.62
C LEU A 55 -16.23 -6.04 11.98
N GLN A 56 -15.26 -5.94 11.10
CA GLN A 56 -13.95 -6.56 11.24
C GLN A 56 -12.85 -5.51 11.11
N ILE A 57 -11.79 -5.68 11.89
CA ILE A 57 -10.60 -4.85 11.81
C ILE A 57 -9.42 -5.74 11.54
N PHE A 58 -8.72 -5.48 10.45
CA PHE A 58 -7.49 -6.14 10.08
C PHE A 58 -6.33 -5.18 10.30
N ARG A 59 -5.19 -5.73 10.72
CA ARG A 59 -3.91 -5.03 10.69
C ARG A 59 -3.07 -5.60 9.56
N PHE A 60 -2.19 -4.78 9.01
CA PHE A 60 -1.16 -5.22 8.08
C PHE A 60 0.09 -4.37 8.23
N ASP A 61 1.19 -4.85 7.64
CA ASP A 61 2.39 -4.09 7.38
C ASP A 61 2.60 -4.07 5.85
N ALA A 62 3.16 -2.99 5.32
CA ALA A 62 3.44 -2.87 3.89
C ALA A 62 4.79 -2.23 3.65
N THR A 63 5.55 -2.74 2.67
CA THR A 63 6.71 -2.04 2.13
C THR A 63 6.35 -1.52 0.74
N ALA A 64 6.36 -0.21 0.55
CA ALA A 64 5.92 0.42 -0.70
C ALA A 64 6.93 1.44 -1.21
N ARG A 65 7.04 1.56 -2.55
CA ARG A 65 7.88 2.55 -3.24
C ARG A 65 7.14 3.88 -3.32
N VAL A 66 7.82 4.99 -3.06
CA VAL A 66 7.25 6.33 -3.26
C VAL A 66 7.02 6.57 -4.74
N ALA A 67 5.82 7.05 -5.10
CA ALA A 67 5.56 7.66 -6.38
C ALA A 67 6.12 9.08 -6.32
N ILE A 68 7.37 9.23 -6.75
CA ILE A 68 7.86 10.54 -7.15
C ILE A 68 7.05 10.83 -8.42
N GLU A 69 6.31 11.94 -8.44
CA GLU A 69 5.67 12.42 -9.66
C GLU A 69 6.81 12.66 -10.67
N ASP A 70 7.04 11.67 -11.52
CA ASP A 70 7.76 11.89 -12.76
C ASP A 70 6.81 12.81 -13.55
N GLU A 71 7.08 14.12 -13.54
CA GLU A 71 6.48 15.10 -14.44
C GLU A 71 6.85 14.75 -15.89
N ASP A 72 6.39 13.62 -16.39
CA ASP A 72 6.33 13.36 -17.81
C ASP A 72 5.09 14.10 -18.32
N GLU A 73 5.24 15.42 -18.45
CA GLU A 73 4.45 16.28 -19.34
C GLU A 73 4.52 15.69 -20.76
N GLN A 74 3.69 14.69 -21.03
CA GLN A 74 3.34 14.30 -22.38
C GLN A 74 2.17 15.18 -22.84
N SER A 75 2.36 16.51 -22.84
CA SER A 75 1.49 17.38 -23.63
C SER A 75 1.90 17.24 -25.10
N ASP A 76 1.44 16.16 -25.73
CA ASP A 76 1.52 16.01 -27.18
C ASP A 76 0.60 17.07 -27.81
N GLY A 77 1.21 18.21 -28.12
CA GLY A 77 0.60 19.32 -28.81
C GLY A 77 0.15 18.89 -30.19
N ARG A 78 -1.09 18.41 -30.27
CA ARG A 78 -1.79 18.15 -31.52
C ARG A 78 -1.94 19.46 -32.30
N ARG A 79 -1.05 19.72 -33.26
CA ARG A 79 -1.29 20.66 -34.37
C ARG A 79 -1.31 19.88 -35.69
N PRO A 80 -2.35 20.05 -36.54
CA PRO A 80 -2.41 19.34 -37.81
C PRO A 80 -1.61 20.08 -38.90
N ALA A 81 -0.95 19.26 -39.72
CA ALA A 81 -0.67 19.40 -41.14
C ALA A 81 0.31 20.47 -41.69
N ASP A 82 1.01 20.03 -42.73
CA ASP A 82 1.67 20.75 -43.82
C ASP A 82 3.07 21.36 -43.61
N ARG A 83 4.11 20.62 -44.04
CA ARG A 83 4.91 20.97 -45.25
C ARG A 83 6.17 20.09 -45.46
N VAL A 84 6.19 19.47 -46.64
CA VAL A 84 7.31 19.19 -47.57
C VAL A 84 8.77 19.31 -47.08
N SER A 85 9.44 18.15 -47.08
CA SER A 85 10.81 17.80 -47.52
C SER A 85 11.82 18.91 -47.91
N THR A 86 12.93 19.02 -47.15
CA THR A 86 14.27 19.29 -47.71
C THR A 86 15.45 18.92 -46.77
N ARG A 87 16.34 18.06 -47.30
CA ARG A 87 17.82 17.99 -47.17
C ARG A 87 18.56 18.50 -45.90
N ARG A 88 19.39 17.56 -45.40
CA ARG A 88 20.84 17.67 -45.11
C ARG A 88 21.28 18.36 -43.80
N SER A 89 22.12 17.60 -43.08
CA SER A 89 23.30 18.04 -42.30
C SER A 89 23.14 18.10 -40.78
N ALA A 90 24.13 17.48 -40.13
CA ALA A 90 24.58 17.70 -38.76
C ALA A 90 23.58 17.36 -37.65
N ARG A 91 23.67 16.10 -37.22
CA ARG A 91 23.17 15.56 -35.96
C ARG A 91 23.87 16.33 -34.81
N PRO A 92 23.20 17.20 -34.04
CA PRO A 92 23.80 17.70 -32.82
C PRO A 92 23.91 16.53 -31.84
N GLU A 93 25.06 16.44 -31.21
CA GLU A 93 25.35 15.47 -30.16
C GLU A 93 24.22 15.50 -29.14
N SER A 94 23.60 14.33 -28.99
CA SER A 94 22.67 14.00 -27.93
C SER A 94 23.35 14.34 -26.61
N LEU A 95 23.12 15.55 -26.11
CA LEU A 95 23.31 15.89 -24.71
C LEU A 95 22.59 14.79 -23.93
N ALA A 96 23.38 13.93 -23.31
CA ALA A 96 22.89 12.93 -22.39
C ALA A 96 21.99 13.65 -21.41
N SER A 97 20.66 13.50 -21.58
CA SER A 97 19.72 13.78 -20.52
C SER A 97 20.26 13.03 -19.31
N PRO A 98 20.59 13.70 -18.20
CA PRO A 98 20.92 13.00 -16.99
C PRO A 98 19.61 12.33 -16.59
N HIS A 99 19.42 11.08 -17.01
CA HIS A 99 18.46 10.21 -16.36
C HIS A 99 18.89 10.23 -14.90
N ARG A 100 18.21 11.06 -14.11
CA ARG A 100 18.33 11.06 -12.67
C ARG A 100 17.87 9.67 -12.27
N SER A 101 18.83 8.75 -12.19
CA SER A 101 18.71 7.51 -11.44
C SER A 101 18.61 7.91 -9.97
N GLY A 102 17.50 8.56 -9.61
CA GLY A 102 17.11 8.69 -8.22
C GLY A 102 16.92 7.27 -7.72
N ALA A 103 17.70 6.87 -6.72
CA ALA A 103 17.51 5.58 -6.09
C ALA A 103 16.05 5.48 -5.64
N ALA A 104 15.35 4.42 -6.04
CA ALA A 104 13.98 4.18 -5.65
C ALA A 104 13.86 4.23 -4.11
N VAL A 105 13.04 5.15 -3.60
CA VAL A 105 12.81 5.28 -2.16
C VAL A 105 11.69 4.33 -1.75
N TYR A 106 11.97 3.50 -0.75
CA TYR A 106 11.01 2.58 -0.15
C TYR A 106 10.72 3.00 1.27
N HIS A 107 9.49 2.77 1.70
CA HIS A 107 9.10 2.94 3.08
C HIS A 107 8.37 1.72 3.61
N ASP A 108 8.62 1.45 4.89
CA ASP A 108 7.80 0.56 5.68
C ASP A 108 6.62 1.35 6.26
N LEU A 109 5.44 0.75 6.14
CA LEU A 109 4.15 1.32 6.46
C LEU A 109 3.39 0.36 7.37
N TYR A 110 2.63 0.92 8.29
CA TYR A 110 1.76 0.21 9.20
C TYR A 110 0.31 0.49 8.84
N GLY A 111 -0.48 -0.55 8.60
CA GLY A 111 -1.82 -0.42 8.07
C GLY A 111 -2.92 -0.97 8.98
N LEU A 112 -4.11 -0.38 8.85
CA LEU A 112 -5.37 -0.90 9.37
C LEU A 112 -6.44 -0.89 8.28
N VAL A 113 -7.26 -1.92 8.28
CA VAL A 113 -8.49 -2.00 7.48
C VAL A 113 -9.64 -2.19 8.44
N ARG A 114 -10.70 -1.39 8.28
CA ARG A 114 -11.98 -1.61 8.91
C ARG A 114 -12.98 -1.95 7.83
N GLU A 115 -13.60 -3.11 7.97
CA GLU A 115 -14.57 -3.63 7.02
C GLU A 115 -15.91 -3.77 7.73
N ASP A 116 -16.94 -3.16 7.14
CA ASP A 116 -18.34 -3.35 7.51
C ASP A 116 -19.07 -4.09 6.39
N GLN A 117 -19.30 -5.38 6.59
CA GLN A 117 -19.94 -6.25 5.62
C GLN A 117 -21.41 -5.90 5.37
N ARG A 118 -22.10 -5.21 6.29
CA ARG A 118 -23.50 -4.82 6.06
C ARG A 118 -23.62 -3.72 5.04
N SER A 119 -22.65 -2.82 5.02
CA SER A 119 -22.62 -1.67 4.11
C SER A 119 -21.67 -1.86 2.93
N GLY A 120 -20.85 -2.91 2.93
CA GLY A 120 -19.78 -3.13 1.96
C GLY A 120 -18.67 -2.08 2.06
N ARG A 121 -18.59 -1.34 3.18
CA ARG A 121 -17.62 -0.26 3.36
C ARG A 121 -16.30 -0.80 3.85
N VAL A 122 -15.23 -0.39 3.18
CA VAL A 122 -13.85 -0.73 3.53
C VAL A 122 -13.08 0.57 3.74
N ASP A 123 -12.72 0.84 4.99
CA ASP A 123 -11.89 1.97 5.38
C ASP A 123 -10.45 1.49 5.57
N VAL A 124 -9.54 1.92 4.71
CA VAL A 124 -8.10 1.62 4.83
C VAL A 124 -7.38 2.86 5.36
N ARG A 125 -6.42 2.66 6.28
CA ARG A 125 -5.51 3.68 6.77
C ARG A 125 -4.09 3.14 6.84
N VAL A 126 -3.12 3.96 6.43
CA VAL A 126 -1.69 3.64 6.49
C VAL A 126 -0.92 4.71 7.26
N PHE A 127 0.12 4.30 7.97
CA PHE A 127 0.87 5.12 8.91
C PHE A 127 2.36 4.90 8.74
N ARG A 128 3.15 5.93 9.05
CA ARG A 128 4.62 5.83 9.15
C ARG A 128 5.06 5.23 10.48
N SER A 129 4.24 5.40 11.51
CA SER A 129 4.51 4.91 12.85
C SER A 129 3.55 3.80 13.27
N GLY A 130 4.07 2.81 13.99
CA GLY A 130 3.25 1.79 14.63
C GLY A 130 2.35 2.36 15.74
N ASP A 131 2.69 3.52 16.29
CA ASP A 131 1.96 4.15 17.41
C ASP A 131 0.65 4.77 16.95
N GLU A 132 0.68 5.51 15.84
CA GLU A 132 -0.51 6.06 15.18
C GLU A 132 -1.50 4.94 14.82
N ARG A 133 -0.97 3.82 14.32
CA ARG A 133 -1.77 2.61 14.08
C ARG A 133 -2.42 2.09 15.36
N ARG A 134 -1.67 2.00 16.46
CA ARG A 134 -2.20 1.52 17.75
C ARG A 134 -3.29 2.43 18.30
N GLU A 135 -3.10 3.73 18.20
CA GLU A 135 -4.10 4.72 18.64
C GLU A 135 -5.39 4.60 17.82
N LEU A 136 -5.29 4.53 16.49
CA LEU A 136 -6.48 4.35 15.64
C LEU A 136 -7.15 2.99 15.91
N PHE A 137 -6.37 1.92 16.09
CA PHE A 137 -6.92 0.62 16.49
C PHE A 137 -7.69 0.70 17.81
N GLY A 138 -7.17 1.46 18.77
CA GLY A 138 -7.83 1.70 20.05
C GLY A 138 -9.22 2.33 19.91
N ARG A 139 -9.36 3.28 18.97
CA ARG A 139 -10.64 3.95 18.64
C ARG A 139 -11.58 3.05 17.82
N TRP A 140 -11.07 2.43 16.75
CA TRP A 140 -11.90 1.59 15.88
C TRP A 140 -12.35 0.30 16.57
N GLY A 141 -11.50 -0.26 17.42
CA GLY A 141 -11.76 -1.51 18.15
C GLY A 141 -12.54 -1.32 19.45
N GLU A 142 -13.00 -0.11 19.78
CA GLU A 142 -13.81 0.14 20.96
C GLU A 142 -15.12 -0.65 20.91
N GLY A 143 -15.39 -1.46 21.93
CA GLY A 143 -16.56 -2.35 21.99
C GLY A 143 -16.48 -3.60 21.10
N LEU A 144 -15.36 -3.84 20.40
CA LEU A 144 -15.16 -5.06 19.60
C LEU A 144 -14.40 -6.13 20.40
N LEU A 145 -14.62 -7.39 20.04
CA LEU A 145 -13.83 -8.51 20.57
C LEU A 145 -12.44 -8.47 19.94
N GLN A 146 -11.42 -8.25 20.77
CA GLN A 146 -10.03 -8.26 20.34
C GLN A 146 -9.51 -9.68 20.22
N LEU A 147 -8.87 -9.98 19.09
CA LEU A 147 -8.26 -11.28 18.83
C LEU A 147 -6.75 -11.22 19.11
N ARG A 148 -6.08 -12.37 19.03
CA ARG A 148 -4.62 -12.47 19.20
C ARG A 148 -3.84 -11.53 18.27
N GLY A 149 -4.38 -11.21 17.09
CA GLY A 149 -3.82 -10.21 16.18
C GLY A 149 -3.86 -8.77 16.74
N GLY A 150 -4.87 -8.43 17.54
CA GLY A 150 -5.06 -7.12 18.15
C GLY A 150 -4.44 -6.97 19.54
N GLN A 151 -4.16 -8.07 20.25
CA GLN A 151 -3.56 -8.00 21.60
C GLN A 151 -2.22 -7.24 21.63
N ALA A 152 -1.37 -7.41 20.62
CA ALA A 152 -0.12 -6.66 20.48
C ALA A 152 -0.33 -5.16 20.25
N LEU A 153 -1.50 -4.75 19.74
CA LEU A 153 -1.85 -3.35 19.53
C LEU A 153 -2.48 -2.72 20.79
N SER A 154 -3.05 -3.52 21.68
CA SER A 154 -3.73 -3.06 22.91
C SER A 154 -2.87 -3.08 24.18
N ALA A 155 -1.75 -3.81 24.19
CA ALA A 155 -1.00 -4.16 25.40
C ALA A 155 -0.38 -2.99 26.22
N ASN A 156 -0.51 -1.73 25.79
CA ASN A 156 0.10 -0.57 26.48
C ASN A 156 -0.91 0.48 26.99
N ARG A 157 -2.19 0.11 27.18
CA ARG A 157 -3.22 0.97 27.82
C ARG A 157 -3.28 0.86 29.35
N SER A 158 -2.20 0.41 29.99
CA SER A 158 -2.09 0.33 31.45
C SER A 158 -1.18 1.46 31.95
N GLY A 159 -1.80 2.60 32.27
CA GLY A 159 -1.18 3.75 32.94
C GLY A 159 -2.28 4.55 33.61
#